data_AF-K2BVW9-F1
#
_entry.id   AF-K2BVW9-F1
#
_cell.length_a   1.000
_cell.length_b   1.000
_cell.length_c   1.000
_cell.angle_alpha   90.00
_cell.angle_beta   90.00
_cell.angle_gamma   90.00
#
_symmetry.space_group_name_H-M   'P 1'
#
loop_
_entity.id
_entity.type
_entity.pdbx_description
1 polymer ?
#
loop_
_entity_poly.entity_id
_entity_poly.type
_entity_poly.pdbx_seq_one_letter_code
_entity_poly.pdbx_strand_id
1 'polypeptide(L)' 'MDLVPHEARQAVIDVVISNSFGFGGTNGSLVFKKYLS' A
#
# COMPACT_ATOMS: atom_id res chain seq x y z
N MET A 1 8.76 -12.90 0.07
CA MET A 1 7.99 -11.65 -0.08
C MET A 1 6.63 -12.01 -0.66
N ASP A 2 5.55 -11.47 -0.13
CA ASP A 2 4.20 -11.68 -0.68
C ASP A 2 3.90 -10.61 -1.73
N LEU A 3 4.50 -10.78 -2.91
CA LEU A 3 4.25 -9.94 -4.07
C LEU A 3 3.12 -10.55 -4.90
N VAL A 4 2.43 -9.71 -5.68
CA VAL A 4 1.41 -10.13 -6.64
C VAL A 4 1.91 -9.86 -8.06
N PRO A 5 2.83 -10.69 -8.59
CA PRO A 5 3.37 -10.49 -9.94
C PRO A 5 2.40 -11.03 -11.01
N HIS A 6 2.41 -10.38 -12.17
CA HIS A 6 1.72 -10.79 -13.42
C HIS A 6 0.20 -10.76 -13.40
N GLU A 7 -0.44 -11.41 -12.43
CA GLU A 7 -1.90 -11.60 -12.38
C GLU A 7 -2.49 -11.02 -11.10
N ALA A 8 -3.67 -10.41 -11.22
CA ALA A 8 -4.36 -9.85 -10.07
C ALA A 8 -4.83 -10.94 -9.10
N ARG A 9 -4.66 -10.69 -7.79
CA ARG A 9 -5.14 -11.56 -6.73
C ARG A 9 -6.34 -10.92 -6.04
N GLN A 10 -7.47 -11.64 -5.96
CA GLN A 10 -8.59 -11.19 -5.15
C GLN A 10 -8.23 -11.28 -3.66
N ALA A 11 -8.44 -10.19 -2.94
CA ALA A 11 -8.24 -10.12 -1.49
C ALA A 11 -9.22 -9.11 -0.89
N VAL A 12 -9.75 -9.42 0.29
CA VAL A 12 -10.47 -8.44 1.10
C VAL A 12 -9.42 -7.62 1.84
N ILE A 13 -9.34 -6.33 1.53
CA ILE A 13 -8.34 -5.41 2.10
C ILE A 13 -9.07 -4.23 2.74
N ASP A 14 -8.95 -4.10 4.06
CA ASP A 14 -9.56 -3.01 4.83
C ASP A 14 -8.60 -1.85 5.11
N VAL A 15 -7.28 -2.10 5.05
CA VAL A 15 -6.22 -1.12 5.33
C VAL A 15 -5.13 -1.24 4.28
N VAL A 16 -4.64 -0.10 3.79
CA VAL A 16 -3.54 -0.03 2.82
C VAL A 16 -2.49 0.98 3.24
N ILE A 17 -1.27 0.77 2.78
CA ILE A 17 -0.16 1.70 2.90
C ILE A 17 0.44 1.99 1.54
N SER A 18 0.70 3.27 1.26
CA SER A 18 1.45 3.73 0.09
C SER A 18 2.74 4.39 0.55
N ASN A 19 3.87 3.75 0.26
CA ASN A 19 5.20 4.24 0.63
C ASN A 19 5.87 4.92 -0.56
N SER A 20 6.60 6.00 -0.30
CA SER A 20 7.47 6.66 -1.26
C SER A 20 8.82 6.95 -0.62
N PHE A 21 9.89 6.43 -1.21
CA PHE A 21 11.26 6.61 -0.73
C PHE A 21 12.11 7.23 -1.83
N GLY A 22 12.30 8.55 -1.75
CA GLY A 22 12.99 9.34 -2.75
C GLY A 22 14.47 9.50 -2.49
N PHE A 23 15.23 9.76 -3.57
CA PHE A 23 16.62 10.17 -3.48
C PHE A 23 16.76 11.47 -2.68
N GLY A 24 17.91 11.65 -2.02
CA GLY A 24 18.13 12.78 -1.11
C GLY A 24 17.46 12.62 0.27
N GLY A 25 16.86 11.46 0.55
CA GLY A 25 16.33 11.12 1.88
C GLY A 25 14.90 11.58 2.13
N THR A 26 14.16 11.99 1.10
CA THR A 26 12.75 12.36 1.22
C THR A 26 11.86 11.11 1.23
N ASN A 27 11.47 10.69 2.43
CA ASN A 27 10.67 9.49 2.65
C ASN A 27 9.29 9.87 3.23
N GLY A 28 8.25 9.18 2.79
CA GLY A 28 6.89 9.39 3.27
C GLY A 28 5.99 8.19 3.06
N SER A 29 5.00 8.04 3.93
CA SER A 29 4.00 6.99 3.88
C SER A 29 2.62 7.57 4.10
N LEU A 30 1.65 7.09 3.33
CA LEU A 30 0.23 7.37 3.53
C LEU A 30 -0.48 6.08 3.93
N VAL A 31 -1.31 6.14 4.97
CA VAL A 31 -2.11 5.02 5.45
C VAL A 31 -3.58 5.35 5.26
N PHE A 32 -4.31 4.44 4.63
CA PHE A 32 -5.75 4.55 4.42
C PHE A 32 -6.45 3.34 5.00
N LYS A 33 -7.64 3.56 5.55
CA LYS A 33 -8.52 2.52 6.05
C LYS A 33 -9.91 2.72 5.45
N LYS A 34 -10.59 1.62 5.16
CA LYS A 34 -12.01 1.62 4.78
C LYS A 34 -12.82 2.40 5.82
N TYR A 35 -13.55 3.41 5.37
CA TYR A 35 -14.46 4.15 6.23
C TYR A 35 -15.63 3.24 6.63
N LEU A 36 -15.95 3.24 7.93
CA LEU A 36 -17.13 2.57 8.47
C LEU A 36 -18.13 3.68 8.82
N SER A 37 -19.23 3.72 8.08
CA SER A 37 -20.39 4.60 8.34
C SER A 37 -21.24 4.09 9.47
#